data_AF-A0A9D1P3Y4-F1
#
_entry.id   AF-A0A9D1P3Y4-F1
#
_cell.length_a   1.000
_cell.length_b   1.000
_cell.length_c   1.000
_cell.angle_alpha   90.00
_cell.angle_beta   90.00
_cell.angle_gamma   90.00
#
_symmetry.space_group_name_H-M   'P 1'
#
loop_
_entity.id
_entity.type
_entity.pdbx_description
1 polymer ?
#
loop_
_entity_poly.entity_id
_entity_poly.type
_entity_poly.pdbx_seq_one_letter_code
_entity_poly.pdbx_strand_id
1 'polypeptide(L)' 'MVKEVKKFASKITIEGNGKKADAGKLLAIMGMGIKKGMEVTVTAEGADEDAAAAALEEFFKANF' A
#
# COMPACT_ATOMS: atom_id res chain seq x y z
N MET A 1 7.52 -2.83 0.37
CA MET A 1 6.27 -2.27 -0.15
C MET A 1 6.28 -2.16 -1.67
N VAL A 2 6.98 -1.20 -2.29
CA VAL A 2 6.86 -0.98 -3.76
C VAL A 2 7.34 -2.15 -4.62
N LYS A 3 8.38 -2.87 -4.19
CA LYS A 3 8.79 -4.10 -4.89
C LYS A 3 7.71 -5.19 -4.84
N GLU A 4 6.93 -5.23 -3.76
CA GLU A 4 5.86 -6.20 -3.57
C GLU A 4 4.64 -5.80 -4.40
N VAL A 5 4.24 -4.53 -4.33
CA VAL A 5 3.16 -3.95 -5.17
C VAL A 5 3.43 -4.16 -6.66
N LYS A 6 4.67 -4.01 -7.10
CA LYS A 6 5.07 -4.22 -8.51
C LYS A 6 4.96 -5.67 -8.99
N LYS A 7 4.79 -6.65 -8.10
CA LYS A 7 4.52 -8.04 -8.49
C LYS A 7 3.07 -8.23 -8.92
N PHE A 8 2.19 -7.33 -8.50
CA PHE A 8 0.77 -7.40 -8.79
C PHE A 8 0.44 -6.48 -9.97
N ALA A 9 -0.51 -6.92 -10.80
CA ALA A 9 -1.08 -6.11 -11.87
C ALA A 9 -2.12 -5.11 -11.32
N SER A 10 -2.66 -5.38 -10.14
CA SER A 10 -3.64 -4.54 -9.45
C SER A 10 -3.09 -3.16 -9.14
N LYS A 11 -3.98 -2.18 -9.29
CA LYS A 11 -3.72 -0.83 -8.84
C LYS A 11 -3.94 -0.77 -7.35
N ILE A 12 -2.87 -0.47 -6.63
CA ILE A 12 -2.91 -0.41 -5.17
C ILE A 12 -2.78 1.04 -4.74
N THR A 13 -3.76 1.51 -4.00
CA THR A 13 -3.80 2.87 -3.48
C THR A 13 -3.83 2.84 -1.96
N ILE A 14 -3.02 3.68 -1.33
CA ILE A 14 -2.94 3.81 0.12
C ILE A 14 -3.40 5.20 0.50
N GLU A 15 -4.25 5.27 1.50
CA GLU A 15 -4.76 6.51 2.06
C GLU A 15 -4.40 6.59 3.54
N GLY A 16 -3.83 7.72 3.95
CA GLY A 16 -3.35 7.93 5.31
C GLY A 16 -3.10 9.40 5.56
N ASN A 17 -3.45 9.89 6.76
CA ASN A 17 -3.28 11.30 7.14
C ASN A 17 -3.97 12.30 6.18
N GLY A 18 -5.14 11.93 5.64
CA GLY A 18 -5.90 12.72 4.66
C GLY A 18 -5.25 12.84 3.28
N LYS A 19 -4.20 12.05 3.01
CA LYS A 19 -3.53 11.97 1.71
C LYS A 19 -3.73 10.60 1.10
N LYS A 20 -3.76 10.53 -0.23
CA LYS A 20 -3.88 9.30 -0.99
C LYS A 20 -2.73 9.19 -1.98
N ALA A 21 -2.07 8.03 -2.04
CA ALA A 21 -0.98 7.78 -2.98
C ALA A 21 -1.00 6.35 -3.53
N ASP A 22 -0.43 6.22 -4.73
CA ASP A 22 -0.24 4.92 -5.38
C ASP A 22 0.90 4.15 -4.68
N ALA A 23 0.61 2.94 -4.23
CA ALA A 23 1.54 2.07 -3.53
C ALA A 23 2.70 1.58 -4.42
N GLY A 24 2.54 1.64 -5.75
CA GLY A 24 3.59 1.38 -6.72
C GLY A 24 4.61 2.52 -6.84
N LYS A 25 4.31 3.69 -6.24
CA LYS A 25 5.17 4.89 -6.28
C LYS A 25 5.83 5.13 -4.92
N LEU A 26 7.02 4.56 -4.71
CA LEU A 26 7.77 4.65 -3.44
C LEU A 26 7.94 6.08 -2.94
N LEU A 27 8.26 6.99 -3.86
CA LEU A 27 8.44 8.42 -3.58
C LEU A 27 7.16 9.07 -3.04
N ALA A 28 5.99 8.67 -3.57
CA ALA A 28 4.71 9.21 -3.13
C ALA A 28 4.37 8.75 -1.71
N ILE A 29 4.62 7.47 -1.40
CA ILE A 29 4.38 6.87 -0.09
C ILE A 29 5.29 7.48 0.98
N MET A 30 6.58 7.68 0.67
CA MET A 30 7.51 8.37 1.57
C MET A 30 7.03 9.80 1.87
N GLY A 31 6.45 10.50 0.88
CA GLY A 31 5.91 11.86 1.04
C GLY A 31 4.60 11.95 1.84
N MET A 32 3.91 10.83 2.10
CA MET A 32 2.71 10.80 2.94
C MET A 32 3.03 10.96 4.42
N GLY A 33 4.25 10.62 4.85
CA GLY A 33 4.66 10.68 6.24
C GLY A 33 3.90 9.70 7.14
N ILE A 34 3.44 8.56 6.60
CA ILE A 34 2.81 7.48 7.36
C ILE A 34 3.83 6.94 8.37
N LYS A 35 3.41 6.86 9.64
CA LYS A 35 4.24 6.36 10.75
C LYS A 35 3.57 5.15 11.41
N LYS A 36 4.39 4.33 12.06
CA LYS A 36 3.92 3.26 12.95
C LYS A 36 2.92 3.80 13.96
N GLY A 37 1.75 3.16 14.06
CA GLY A 37 0.63 3.60 14.90
C GLY A 37 -0.41 4.49 14.20
N MET A 38 -0.23 4.84 12.92
CA MET A 38 -1.27 5.49 12.13
C MET A 38 -2.14 4.46 11.41
N GLU A 39 -3.45 4.71 11.41
CA GLU A 39 -4.38 3.94 10.60
C GLU A 39 -4.26 4.38 9.13
N VAL A 40 -4.19 3.38 8.24
CA VAL A 40 -4.12 3.59 6.80
C VAL A 40 -5.11 2.68 6.11
N THR A 41 -5.78 3.21 5.09
CA THR A 41 -6.70 2.45 4.24
C THR A 41 -5.95 2.01 3.00
N VAL A 42 -5.94 0.72 2.72
CA VAL A 42 -5.36 0.15 1.50
C VAL A 42 -6.49 -0.31 0.60
N THR A 43 -6.48 0.12 -0.65
CA THR A 43 -7.43 -0.31 -1.68
C THR A 43 -6.64 -0.97 -2.79
N ALA A 44 -6.96 -2.22 -3.11
CA ALA A 44 -6.46 -2.91 -4.28
C ALA A 44 -7.62 -3.07 -5.27
N GLU A 45 -7.40 -2.72 -6.53
CA GLU A 45 -8.36 -2.90 -7.62
C GLU A 45 -7.67 -3.57 -8.80
N GLY A 46 -8.14 -4.75 -9.21
CA GLY A 46 -7.59 -5.48 -10.35
C GLY A 46 -7.81 -6.99 -10.31
N ALA A 47 -7.26 -7.68 -11.30
CA ALA A 47 -7.47 -9.12 -11.47
C ALA A 47 -6.83 -9.98 -10.37
N ASP A 48 -5.86 -9.42 -9.65
CA ASP A 48 -5.14 -10.05 -8.53
C ASP A 48 -5.33 -9.27 -7.23
N GLU A 49 -6.47 -8.58 -7.07
CA GLU A 49 -6.73 -7.68 -5.95
C GLU A 49 -6.70 -8.38 -4.58
N ASP A 50 -7.26 -9.59 -4.48
CA ASP A 50 -7.26 -10.38 -3.24
C ASP A 50 -5.83 -10.74 -2.79
N ALA A 51 -5.02 -11.22 -3.73
CA ALA A 51 -3.62 -11.61 -3.47
C ALA A 51 -2.77 -10.38 -3.12
N ALA A 52 -2.99 -9.27 -3.82
CA ALA A 52 -2.33 -7.99 -3.58
C ALA A 52 -2.66 -7.44 -2.19
N ALA A 53 -3.94 -7.46 -1.80
CA ALA A 53 -4.40 -7.02 -0.50
C ALA A 53 -3.81 -7.87 0.64
N ALA A 54 -3.88 -9.19 0.54
CA ALA A 54 -3.34 -10.10 1.55
C ALA A 54 -1.82 -9.93 1.74
N ALA A 55 -1.06 -9.87 0.65
CA ALA A 55 0.39 -9.68 0.70
C ALA A 55 0.77 -8.31 1.30
N LEU A 56 0.00 -7.27 1.01
CA LEU A 56 0.22 -5.95 1.61
C LEU A 56 -0.12 -5.92 3.09
N GLU A 57 -1.22 -6.55 3.49
CA GLU A 57 -1.59 -6.64 4.90
C GLU A 57 -0.47 -7.31 5.73
N GLU A 58 0.07 -8.44 5.26
CA GLU A 58 1.24 -9.07 5.87
C GLU A 58 2.47 -8.16 5.86
N PHE A 59 2.74 -7.49 4.75
CA PHE A 59 3.87 -6.56 4.65
C PHE A 59 3.77 -5.43 5.68
N PHE A 60 2.58 -4.84 5.85
CA PHE A 60 2.34 -3.78 6.85
C PHE A 60 2.47 -4.31 8.27
N LYS A 61 1.91 -5.48 8.59
CA LYS A 61 2.06 -6.12 9.91
C LYS A 61 3.51 -6.46 10.27
N ALA A 62 4.31 -6.85 9.28
CA ALA A 62 5.71 -7.26 9.49
C ALA A 62 6.70 -6.07 9.56
N ASN A 63 6.38 -4.92 8.95
CA ASN A 63 7.32 -3.80 8.79
C ASN A 63 6.91 -2.51 9.49
N PHE A 64 5.64 -2.34 9.85
CA PHE A 64 5.09 -1.18 10.55
C PHE A 64 4.46 -1.58 11.87
#